data_AF-A0A1T3P315-F1
#
_entry.id   AF-A0A1T3P315-F1
#
_cell.length_a   1.000
_cell.length_b   1.000
_cell.length_c   1.000
_cell.angle_alpha   90.00
_cell.angle_beta   90.00
_cell.angle_gamma   90.00
#
_symmetry.space_group_name_H-M   'P 1'
#
loop_
_entity.id
_entity.type
_entity.pdbx_description
1 polymer ?
#
loop_
_entity_poly.entity_id
_entity_poly.type
_entity_poly.pdbx_seq_one_letter_code
_entity_poly.pdbx_strand_id
1 'polypeptide(L)' 'MSEALGTERVVGEDAATGSGVVEPPPPTGDPHVDAVLATLSRVGDLPTEAHGPVYEDVHRGLRDTLADLDR' A
#
# COMPACT_ATOMS: atom_id res chain seq x y z
N MET A 1 30.16 -31.85 -8.65
CA MET A 1 30.36 -30.57 -9.35
C MET A 1 29.01 -30.14 -9.91
N SER A 2 28.61 -28.94 -9.49
CA SER A 2 27.61 -28.06 -10.11
C SER A 2 26.14 -28.39 -9.93
N GLU A 3 25.63 -27.88 -8.81
CA GLU A 3 24.33 -27.20 -8.74
C GLU A 3 24.20 -26.17 -9.87
N ALA A 4 23.04 -26.10 -10.49
CA ALA A 4 22.59 -24.94 -11.23
C ALA A 4 21.08 -24.81 -10.98
N LEU A 5 20.75 -24.18 -9.84
CA LEU A 5 19.45 -23.57 -9.63
C LEU A 5 19.29 -22.51 -10.72
N GLY A 6 18.51 -22.86 -11.73
CA GLY A 6 18.07 -21.90 -12.74
C GLY A 6 17.26 -20.83 -12.04
N THR A 7 17.92 -19.71 -11.76
CA THR A 7 17.28 -18.43 -11.45
C THR A 7 16.37 -18.10 -12.61
N GLU A 8 15.10 -18.45 -12.49
CA GLU A 8 14.05 -17.87 -13.32
C GLU A 8 13.91 -16.43 -12.85
N ARG A 9 14.74 -15.58 -13.48
CA ARG A 9 14.69 -14.13 -13.32
C ARG A 9 13.31 -13.71 -13.80
N VAL A 10 12.38 -13.52 -12.88
CA VAL A 10 11.15 -12.79 -13.16
C VAL A 10 11.61 -11.37 -13.49
N VAL A 11 11.76 -11.12 -14.79
CA VAL A 11 11.94 -9.79 -15.33
C VAL A 11 10.61 -9.09 -15.07
N GLY A 12 10.59 -8.22 -14.06
CA GLY A 12 9.52 -7.25 -13.88
C GLY A 12 9.59 -6.23 -15.01
N GLU A 13 9.22 -6.65 -16.23
CA GLU A 13 9.07 -5.78 -17.38
C GLU A 13 7.63 -5.26 -17.38
N ASP A 14 7.37 -4.23 -16.58
CA ASP A 14 6.57 -3.08 -16.99
C ASP A 14 6.90 -1.96 -16.00
N ALA A 15 7.77 -1.05 -16.43
CA ALA A 15 7.96 0.21 -15.75
C ALA A 15 6.59 0.89 -15.75
N ALA A 16 5.88 0.78 -14.62
CA ALA A 16 4.60 1.40 -14.39
C ALA A 16 4.72 2.90 -14.64
N THR A 17 4.52 3.30 -15.89
CA THR A 17 4.36 4.69 -16.30
C THR A 17 2.90 5.05 -16.01
N GLY A 18 2.48 4.78 -14.77
CA GLY A 18 1.22 5.20 -14.23
C GLY A 18 1.28 6.69 -13.93
N SER A 19 1.40 7.51 -14.97
CA SER A 19 1.20 8.95 -14.90
C SER A 19 -0.31 9.27 -14.77
N GLY A 20 -1.03 8.49 -13.96
CA GLY A 20 -2.37 8.82 -13.53
C GLY A 20 -2.25 9.48 -12.17
N VAL A 21 -2.36 10.81 -12.13
CA VAL A 21 -2.53 11.50 -10.84
C VAL A 21 -3.86 11.00 -10.27
N VAL A 22 -3.78 10.14 -9.25
CA VAL A 22 -4.95 9.77 -8.47
C VAL A 22 -5.25 10.94 -7.56
N GLU A 23 -6.35 11.64 -7.83
CA GLU A 23 -6.83 12.68 -6.92
C GLU A 23 -7.18 12.01 -5.58
N PRO A 24 -6.67 12.52 -4.44
CA PRO A 24 -7.02 11.96 -3.15
C PRO A 24 -8.53 12.09 -2.93
N PRO A 25 -9.17 11.08 -2.30
CA PRO A 25 -10.58 11.17 -1.98
C PRO A 25 -10.85 12.37 -1.05
N PRO A 26 -12.05 12.96 -1.08
CA PRO A 26 -12.45 13.98 -0.12
C PRO A 26 -12.36 13.42 1.32
N PRO A 27 -12.12 14.28 2.33
CA PRO A 27 -12.00 13.83 3.71
C PRO A 27 -13.29 13.14 4.17
N THR A 28 -13.13 12.08 4.93
CA THR A 28 -14.23 11.25 5.41
C THR A 28 -14.96 11.88 6.59
N GLY A 29 -14.30 12.83 7.27
CA GLY A 29 -14.79 13.45 8.50
C GLY A 29 -14.38 12.70 9.76
N ASP A 30 -13.78 11.51 9.63
CA ASP A 30 -13.16 10.79 10.73
C ASP A 30 -11.62 11.00 10.70
N PRO A 31 -11.03 11.59 11.74
CA PRO A 31 -9.60 11.92 11.75
C PRO A 31 -8.69 10.69 11.72
N HIS A 32 -9.16 9.53 12.20
CA HIS A 32 -8.40 8.29 12.18
C HIS A 32 -8.39 7.69 10.77
N VAL A 33 -9.55 7.66 10.10
CA VAL A 33 -9.66 7.23 8.71
C VAL A 33 -8.85 8.13 7.79
N ASP A 34 -8.94 9.45 7.98
CA ASP A 34 -8.20 10.41 7.16
C ASP A 34 -6.67 10.26 7.33
N ALA A 35 -6.20 9.93 8.53
CA ALA A 35 -4.77 9.69 8.79
C ALA A 35 -4.23 8.42 8.10
N VAL A 36 -5.00 7.32 8.08
CA VAL A 36 -4.59 6.10 7.39
C VAL A 36 -4.66 6.26 5.87
N LEU A 37 -5.63 6.99 5.34
CA LEU A 37 -5.71 7.31 3.91
C LEU A 37 -4.55 8.22 3.45
N ALA A 38 -4.12 9.17 4.29
CA ALA A 38 -2.94 9.97 4.02
C ALA A 38 -1.65 9.12 3.97
N THR A 39 -1.58 8.05 4.77
CA THR A 39 -0.48 7.09 4.73
C THR A 39 -0.52 6.25 3.45
N LEU A 40 -1.70 5.77 3.06
CA LEU A 40 -1.92 5.03 1.81
C LEU A 40 -1.50 5.85 0.57
N SER A 41 -1.76 7.16 0.57
CA SER A 41 -1.38 8.05 -0.53
C SER A 41 0.14 8.07 -0.80
N ARG A 42 0.98 7.71 0.18
CA ARG A 42 2.44 7.68 0.02
C ARG A 42 2.95 6.38 -0.61
N VAL A 43 2.13 5.35 -0.69
CA VAL A 43 2.55 4.02 -1.21
C VAL A 43 3.08 4.11 -2.63
N GLY A 44 2.49 4.95 -3.48
CA GLY A 44 2.94 5.15 -4.86
C GLY A 44 4.39 5.64 -4.99
N ASP A 45 4.91 6.32 -3.97
CA ASP A 45 6.28 6.84 -3.94
C ASP A 45 7.28 5.86 -3.30
N LEU A 46 6.80 4.75 -2.73
CA LEU A 46 7.63 3.76 -2.04
C LEU A 46 8.05 2.62 -2.98
N PRO A 47 9.20 1.98 -2.72
CA PRO A 47 9.54 0.70 -3.35
C PRO A 47 8.47 -0.35 -3.10
N THR A 48 8.25 -1.26 -4.06
CA THR A 48 7.21 -2.28 -3.98
C THR A 48 7.34 -3.19 -2.75
N GLU A 49 8.57 -3.43 -2.27
CA GLU A 49 8.84 -4.21 -1.06
C GLU A 49 8.25 -3.54 0.20
N ALA A 50 8.09 -2.22 0.18
CA ALA A 50 7.50 -1.45 1.27
C ALA A 50 5.98 -1.32 1.18
N HIS A 51 5.34 -1.72 0.06
CA HIS A 51 3.89 -1.59 -0.11
C HIS A 51 3.12 -2.50 0.85
N GLY A 52 3.55 -3.76 0.99
CA GLY A 52 2.90 -4.75 1.85
C GLY A 52 2.71 -4.26 3.30
N PRO A 53 3.79 -3.87 4.00
CA PRO A 53 3.70 -3.31 5.35
C PRO A 53 2.74 -2.12 5.46
N VAL A 54 2.73 -1.22 4.48
CA VAL A 54 1.85 -0.05 4.50
C VAL A 54 0.38 -0.45 4.34
N TYR A 55 0.06 -1.40 3.45
CA TYR A 55 -1.30 -1.91 3.32
C TYR A 55 -1.80 -2.57 4.61
N GLU A 56 -0.94 -3.35 5.27
CA GLU A 56 -1.30 -3.98 6.56
C GLU A 56 -1.56 -2.95 7.66
N ASP A 57 -0.76 -1.89 7.73
CA ASP A 57 -0.96 -0.82 8.70
C ASP A 57 -2.27 -0.05 8.44
N VAL A 58 -2.60 0.22 7.17
CA VAL A 58 -3.87 0.84 6.77
C VAL A 58 -5.04 -0.08 7.11
N HIS A 59 -4.96 -1.37 6.78
CA HIS A 59 -6.00 -2.35 7.09
C HIS A 59 -6.26 -2.46 8.59
N ARG A 60 -5.18 -2.49 9.39
CA ARG A 60 -5.28 -2.53 10.85
C ARG A 60 -5.95 -1.27 11.39
N GLY A 61 -5.50 -0.09 10.98
CA GLY A 61 -6.08 1.18 11.45
C GLY A 61 -7.56 1.32 11.08
N LEU A 62 -7.97 0.92 9.88
CA LEU A 62 -9.39 0.93 9.49
C LEU A 62 -10.23 -0.04 10.34
N ARG A 63 -9.71 -1.23 10.64
CA ARG A 63 -10.41 -2.19 11.51
C ARG A 63 -10.54 -1.67 12.93
N ASP A 64 -9.49 -1.04 13.46
CA ASP A 64 -9.51 -0.47 14.80
C ASP A 64 -10.54 0.66 14.90
N THR A 65 -10.58 1.58 13.93
CA THR A 65 -11.62 2.64 13.89
C THR A 65 -13.03 2.06 13.82
N LEU A 66 -13.26 1.03 12.99
CA LEU A 66 -14.58 0.39 12.89
C LEU A 66 -14.96 -0.33 14.18
N ALA A 67 -14.01 -0.95 14.87
CA ALA A 67 -14.26 -1.59 16.17
C ALA A 67 -14.61 -0.56 17.25
N ASP A 68 -13.99 0.63 17.22
CA ASP A 68 -14.30 1.73 18.14
C ASP A 68 -15.73 2.28 17.93
N LEU A 69 -16.25 2.26 16.70
CA LEU A 69 -17.63 2.69 16.39
C LEU A 69 -18.71 1.68 16.83
N ASP A 70 -18.35 0.40 16.96
CA ASP A 70 -19.30 -0.67 17.36
C ASP A 70 -19.56 -0.69 18.88
N ARG A 71 -18.82 0.11 19.63
CA ARG A 71 -18.92 0.22 21.09
C ARG A 71 -20.01 1.19 21.55
#